data_AF-A0A534SAW8-F1
#
_entry.id   AF-A0A534SAW8-F1
#
_cell.length_a   1.000
_cell.length_b   1.000
_cell.length_c   1.000
_cell.angle_alpha   90.00
_cell.angle_beta   90.00
_cell.angle_gamma   90.00
#
_symmetry.space_group_name_H-M   'P 1'
#
loop_
_entity.id
_entity.type
_entity.pdbx_description
1 polymer ?
#
loop_
_entity_poly.entity_id
_entity_poly.type
_entity_poly.pdbx_seq_one_letter_code
_entity_poly.pdbx_strand_id
1 'polypeptide(L)' 'MLKVGDTAPEFIVPTHEGKDLSLTSLRGKKVLLWFYPKANTSG' A
#
# COMPACT_ATOMS: atom_id res chain seq x y z
N MET A 1 6.36 -10.23 10.73
CA MET A 1 4.98 -10.57 10.36
C MET A 1 4.05 -9.64 11.11
N LEU A 2 3.13 -8.96 10.43
CA LEU A 2 2.19 -8.02 11.06
C LEU A 2 1.05 -8.78 11.73
N LYS A 3 0.55 -8.23 12.83
CA LYS A 3 -0.59 -8.73 13.60
C LYS A 3 -1.69 -7.69 13.65
N VAL A 4 -2.90 -8.14 13.97
CA VAL A 4 -4.03 -7.23 14.18
C VAL A 4 -3.71 -6.30 15.35
N GLY A 5 -3.94 -5.00 15.15
CA GLY A 5 -3.63 -3.95 16.13
C GLY A 5 -2.24 -3.33 15.98
N ASP A 6 -1.34 -3.94 15.21
CA ASP A 6 -0.05 -3.31 14.89
C ASP A 6 -0.29 -2.01 14.12
N THR A 7 0.49 -0.98 14.45
CA THR A 7 0.55 0.22 13.61
C THR A 7 1.15 -0.17 12.26
N ALA A 8 0.48 0.21 11.17
CA ALA A 8 0.97 -0.05 9.83
C ALA A 8 2.36 0.60 9.64
N PRO A 9 3.37 -0.15 9.15
CA PRO A 9 4.69 0.42 8.88
C PRO A 9 4.60 1.55 7.85
N GLU A 10 5.38 2.62 8.06
CA GLU A 10 5.50 3.67 7.05
C GLU A 10 6.14 3.09 5.77
N PHE A 11 5.65 3.56 4.63
CA PHE A 11 6.21 3.25 3.32
C PHE A 11 6.17 4.48 2.44
N ILE A 12 7.06 4.51 1.45
CA ILE A 12 7.02 5.40 0.30
C ILE A 12 7.31 4.53 -0.91
N VAL A 13 6.40 4.52 -1.89
CA VAL A 13 6.53 3.68 -3.09
C VAL A 13 6.15 4.47 -4.34
N PRO A 14 6.81 4.24 -5.48
CA PRO A 14 6.39 4.81 -6.74
C PRO A 14 5.08 4.17 -7.20
N THR A 15 4.19 5.01 -7.72
CA THR A 15 2.95 4.60 -8.39
C THR A 15 3.20 4.34 -9.87
N HIS A 16 2.22 3.76 -10.56
CA HIS A 16 2.27 3.58 -12.02
C HIS A 16 2.30 4.91 -12.81
N GLU A 17 1.96 6.03 -12.17
CA GLU A 17 2.07 7.38 -12.75
C GLU A 17 3.45 8.02 -12.51
N GLY A 18 4.40 7.30 -11.88
CA GLY A 18 5.72 7.83 -11.54
C GLY A 18 5.74 8.83 -10.38
N LYS A 19 4.62 8.96 -9.65
CA LYS A 19 4.53 9.75 -8.41
C LYS A 19 4.78 8.88 -7.19
N ASP A 20 5.38 9.45 -6.15
CA ASP A 20 5.51 8.78 -4.86
C ASP A 20 4.21 8.82 -4.06
N LEU A 21 3.85 7.67 -3.47
CA LEU A 21 2.77 7.52 -2.52
C LEU A 21 3.35 7.11 -1.17
N SER A 22 2.99 7.85 -0.11
CA SER A 22 3.35 7.50 1.26
C SER A 22 2.13 7.13 2.08
N LEU A 23 2.32 6.29 3.11
CA LEU A 23 1.24 6.00 4.06
C LEU A 23 0.77 7.29 4.78
N THR A 24 1.71 8.16 5.12
CA THR A 24 1.44 9.44 5.78
C THR A 24 0.51 10.35 4.95
N SER A 25 0.62 10.38 3.62
CA SER A 25 -0.25 11.22 2.78
C SER A 25 -1.71 10.75 2.75
N LEU A 26 -1.99 9.51 3.20
CA LEU A 26 -3.32 8.92 3.26
C LEU A 26 -3.98 9.03 4.65
N ARG A 27 -3.35 9.70 5.62
CA ARG A 27 -3.89 9.88 6.97
C ARG A 27 -5.29 10.53 6.96
N GLY A 28 -6.12 10.13 7.91
CA GLY A 28 -7.51 10.56 8.01
C GLY A 28 -8.50 9.76 7.13
N LYS A 29 -8.00 8.82 6.32
CA LYS A 29 -8.83 7.91 5.51
C LYS A 29 -8.71 6.48 6.01
N LYS A 30 -9.77 5.68 5.80
CA LYS A 30 -9.66 4.22 5.91
C LYS A 30 -9.02 3.69 4.63
N VAL A 31 -7.93 2.94 4.77
CA VAL A 31 -7.11 2.43 3.66
C VAL A 31 -7.06 0.91 3.73
N LEU A 32 -7.27 0.25 2.58
CA LEU A 32 -7.05 -1.17 2.39
C LEU A 32 -5.88 -1.35 1.42
N LEU A 33 -4.79 -1.95 1.89
CA LEU A 33 -3.63 -2.29 1.06
C LEU A 33 -3.70 -3.78 0.71
N TRP A 34 -3.63 -4.08 -0.59
CA TRP A 34 -3.70 -5.44 -1.12
C TRP A 34 -2.60 -5.65 -2.16
N PHE A 35 -2.12 -6.89 -2.28
CA PHE A 35 -1.07 -7.27 -3.22
C PHE A 35 -1.57 -8.40 -4.12
N TYR A 36 -1.13 -8.41 -5.37
CA TYR A 36 -1.35 -9.52 -6.30
C TYR A 36 0.02 -9.99 -6.86
N PRO A 37 0.17 -11.28 -7.24
CA PRO A 37 1.49 -11.83 -7.57
C PRO A 37 2.12 -11.26 -8.84
N LYS A 38 1.31 -11.03 -9.89
CA LYS A 38 1.80 -10.59 -11.19
C LYS A 38 0.73 -9.85 -11.99
N ALA A 39 1.13 -8.73 -12.60
CA ALA A 39 0.27 -7.97 -13.50
C ALA A 39 0.04 -8.72 -14.83
N ASN A 40 -1.08 -8.43 -15.51
CA ASN A 40 -1.40 -8.98 -16.83
C ASN A 40 -1.44 -10.52 -16.89
N THR A 41 -1.99 -11.14 -15.85
CA THR A 41 -2.27 -12.58 -15.83
C THR A 41 -3.76 -12.80 -15.59
N SER A 42 -4.29 -13.95 -16.01
CA SER A 42 -5.72 -14.29 -15.82
C SER A 42 -6.13 -14.44 -14.37
N GLY A 43 -5.16 -14.56 -13.45
CA GLY A 43 -5.37 -15.19 -12.15
C GLY A 43 -5.19 -16.68 -12.25
#